data_AF-A0A1V9K050-F1
#
_entry.id   AF-A0A1V9K050-F1
#
_cell.length_a   1.000
_cell.length_b   1.000
_cell.length_c   1.000
_cell.angle_alpha   90.00
_cell.angle_beta   90.00
_cell.angle_gamma   90.00
#
_symmetry.space_group_name_H-M   'P 1'
#
loop_
_entity.id
_entity.type
_entity.pdbx_description
1 polymer ?
#
loop_
_entity_poly.entity_id
_entity_poly.type
_entity_poly.pdbx_seq_one_letter_code
_entity_poly.pdbx_strand_id
1 'polypeptide(L)'
;MAFTSPTAEQLGLYLGLDEIQGDRADLLVSTATSLCQTIVTPLPEGAEAVVLSVAGRAYVNPQQVSYETIGPMSVQRPSGSGGLYLTKADKSALKSLAGRGGAFTVDPTPASADPSASWPIDDDGVFVEDFEAGWGFP
;
A
#
# COMPACT_ATOMS: atom_id res chain seq x y z
N MET A 1 8.85 10.00 2.56
CA MET A 1 9.57 9.22 1.53
C MET A 1 8.61 8.23 0.89
N ALA A 2 8.88 7.73 -0.32
CA ALA A 2 8.07 6.67 -0.92
C ALA A 2 8.29 5.35 -0.16
N PHE A 3 7.24 4.52 -0.03
CA PHE A 3 7.36 3.18 0.54
C PHE A 3 8.40 2.37 -0.23
N THR A 4 9.35 1.78 0.49
CA THR A 4 10.33 0.83 -0.04
C THR A 4 9.98 -0.55 0.48
N SER A 5 9.86 -1.53 -0.42
CA SER A 5 9.59 -2.90 0.00
C SER A 5 10.79 -3.45 0.77
N PRO A 6 10.57 -4.15 1.89
CA PRO A 6 11.66 -4.82 2.59
C PRO A 6 12.32 -5.89 1.71
N THR A 7 13.55 -6.26 2.07
CA THR A 7 14.36 -7.29 1.40
C THR A 7 14.31 -8.62 2.16
N ALA A 8 14.73 -9.71 1.50
CA ALA A 8 14.90 -11.01 2.16
C ALA A 8 15.84 -10.96 3.37
N GLU A 9 16.92 -10.18 3.30
CA GLU A 9 17.88 -10.04 4.41
C GLU A 9 17.24 -9.36 5.63
N GLN A 10 16.43 -8.32 5.40
CA GLN A 10 15.67 -7.67 6.47
C GLN A 10 14.65 -8.62 7.10
N LEU A 11 14.06 -9.52 6.31
CA LEU A 11 13.18 -10.57 6.84
C LEU A 11 13.96 -11.57 7.69
N GLY A 12 15.17 -11.97 7.26
CA GLY A 12 16.07 -12.84 8.04
C GLY A 12 16.42 -12.20 9.38
N LEU A 13 16.79 -10.92 9.37
CA LEU A 13 17.09 -10.14 10.58
C LEU A 13 15.87 -10.01 11.50
N TYR A 14 14.69 -9.74 10.93
CA TYR A 14 13.44 -9.66 11.69
C TYR A 14 13.08 -10.98 12.38
N LEU A 15 13.37 -12.12 11.75
CA LEU A 15 13.11 -13.45 12.29
C LEU A 15 14.24 -13.96 13.21
N GLY A 16 15.39 -13.28 13.27
CA GLY A 16 16.55 -13.74 14.02
C GLY A 16 17.18 -15.00 13.44
N LEU A 17 17.16 -15.15 12.11
CA LEU A 17 17.74 -16.30 11.40
C LEU A 17 19.13 -15.95 10.88
N ASP A 18 20.11 -16.82 11.14
CA ASP A 18 21.46 -16.70 10.59
C ASP A 18 21.50 -16.99 9.08
N GLU A 19 20.58 -17.82 8.58
CA GLU A 19 20.44 -18.17 7.17
C GLU A 19 18.96 -18.14 6.73
N ILE A 20 18.68 -17.52 5.58
CA ILE A 20 17.34 -17.43 5.00
C ILE A 20 17.36 -17.85 3.53
N GLN A 21 16.31 -18.55 3.08
CA GLN A 21 16.14 -18.87 1.66
C GLN A 21 15.65 -17.63 0.90
N GLY A 22 16.57 -16.95 0.21
CA GLY A 22 16.33 -15.69 -0.52
C GLY A 22 15.10 -15.72 -1.43
N ASP A 23 15.08 -16.62 -2.41
CA ASP A 23 13.98 -16.71 -3.40
C ASP A 23 12.59 -16.84 -2.76
N ARG A 24 12.50 -17.63 -1.69
CA ARG A 24 11.24 -17.83 -0.97
C ARG A 24 10.88 -16.60 -0.13
N ALA A 25 11.86 -15.98 0.51
CA ALA A 25 11.65 -14.75 1.27
C ALA A 25 11.15 -13.63 0.35
N ASP A 26 11.77 -13.46 -0.83
CA ASP A 26 11.37 -12.46 -1.82
C ASP A 26 9.95 -12.70 -2.36
N LEU A 27 9.60 -13.96 -2.64
CA LEU A 27 8.24 -14.33 -3.01
C LEU A 27 7.23 -13.96 -1.92
N LEU A 28 7.54 -14.25 -0.66
CA LEU A 28 6.64 -13.96 0.45
C LEU A 28 6.51 -12.47 0.73
N VAL A 29 7.61 -11.72 0.64
CA VAL A 29 7.59 -10.26 0.81
C VAL A 29 6.81 -9.59 -0.31
N SER A 30 7.05 -9.95 -1.57
CA SER A 30 6.30 -9.38 -2.71
C SER A 30 4.80 -9.68 -2.63
N THR A 31 4.43 -10.90 -2.22
CA THR A 31 3.02 -11.27 -2.03
C THR A 31 2.41 -10.55 -0.82
N ALA A 32 3.14 -10.41 0.29
CA ALA A 32 2.69 -9.66 1.46
C ALA A 32 2.51 -8.17 1.17
N THR A 33 3.42 -7.56 0.40
CA THR A 33 3.31 -6.18 -0.08
C THR A 33 2.05 -6.00 -0.93
N SER A 34 1.84 -6.89 -1.91
CA SER A 34 0.64 -6.87 -2.77
C SER A 34 -0.65 -7.00 -1.93
N LEU A 35 -0.62 -7.85 -0.92
CA LEU A 35 -1.75 -8.05 -0.03
C LEU A 35 -2.01 -6.80 0.84
N CYS A 36 -0.98 -6.13 1.35
CA CYS A 36 -1.13 -4.87 2.10
C CYS A 36 -1.70 -3.75 1.21
N GLN A 37 -1.31 -3.70 -0.07
CA GLN A 37 -1.84 -2.73 -1.04
C GLN A 37 -3.36 -2.85 -1.24
N THR A 38 -3.94 -4.04 -1.07
CA THR A 38 -5.41 -4.21 -1.13
C THR A 38 -6.17 -3.41 -0.06
N ILE A 39 -5.50 -3.02 1.02
CA ILE A 39 -6.10 -2.24 2.11
C ILE A 39 -5.82 -0.74 1.94
N VAL A 40 -4.60 -0.37 1.58
CA VAL A 40 -4.17 1.02 1.40
C VAL A 40 -3.26 1.11 0.18
N THR A 41 -3.61 1.97 -0.78
CA THR A 41 -2.78 2.29 -1.95
C THR A 41 -2.71 3.81 -2.14
N PRO A 42 -1.51 4.41 -2.28
CA PRO A 42 -0.18 3.81 -2.13
C PRO A 42 0.14 3.43 -0.66
N LEU A 43 1.09 2.52 -0.44
CA LEU A 43 1.48 2.13 0.92
C LEU A 43 2.14 3.31 1.66
N PRO A 44 1.77 3.56 2.94
CA PRO A 44 2.35 4.64 3.72
C PRO A 44 3.78 4.33 4.17
N GLU A 45 4.52 5.38 4.52
CA GLU A 45 5.81 5.25 5.17
C GLU A 45 5.67 4.51 6.51
N GLY A 46 6.56 3.56 6.79
CA GLY A 46 6.49 2.71 7.97
C GLY A 46 5.59 1.47 7.85
N ALA A 47 4.95 1.23 6.70
CA ALA A 47 4.22 -0.01 6.44
C ALA A 47 5.13 -1.26 6.37
N GLU A 48 6.45 -1.06 6.30
CA GLU A 48 7.47 -2.11 6.28
C GLU A 48 7.31 -3.11 7.43
N ALA A 49 7.08 -2.63 8.66
CA ALA A 49 6.90 -3.49 9.82
C ALA A 49 5.68 -4.43 9.69
N VAL A 50 4.62 -3.96 9.03
CA VAL A 50 3.42 -4.78 8.77
C VAL A 50 3.71 -5.82 7.69
N VAL A 51 4.42 -5.44 6.63
CA VAL A 51 4.83 -6.37 5.56
C VAL A 51 5.74 -7.47 6.13
N LEU A 52 6.74 -7.11 6.94
CA LEU A 52 7.65 -8.04 7.61
C LEU A 52 6.90 -8.98 8.57
N SER A 53 5.93 -8.47 9.35
CA SER A 53 5.07 -9.28 10.23
C SER A 53 4.26 -10.31 9.45
N VAL A 54 3.64 -9.92 8.33
CA VAL A 54 2.87 -10.83 7.46
C VAL A 54 3.78 -11.86 6.79
N ALA A 55 4.87 -11.43 6.18
CA ALA A 55 5.84 -12.30 5.51
C ALA A 55 6.50 -13.28 6.50
N GLY A 56 6.84 -12.82 7.70
CA GLY A 56 7.47 -13.64 8.74
C GLY A 56 6.57 -14.76 9.22
N ARG A 57 5.27 -14.48 9.45
CA ARG A 57 4.29 -15.53 9.80
C ARG A 57 4.14 -16.56 8.68
N ALA A 58 4.11 -16.11 7.43
CA ALA A 58 4.03 -16.99 6.27
C ALA A 58 5.31 -17.83 6.08
N TYR A 59 6.47 -17.28 6.40
CA TYR A 59 7.76 -17.96 6.31
C TYR A 59 7.85 -19.09 7.35
N VAL A 60 7.49 -18.80 8.61
CA VAL A 60 7.55 -19.75 9.73
C VAL A 60 6.49 -20.85 9.59
N ASN A 61 5.26 -20.51 9.20
CA ASN A 61 4.16 -21.48 9.10
C ASN A 61 3.34 -21.29 7.81
N PRO A 62 3.85 -21.76 6.65
CA PRO A 62 3.20 -21.56 5.36
C PRO A 62 1.87 -22.31 5.24
N GLN A 63 1.66 -23.38 6.02
CA GLN A 63 0.44 -24.19 5.97
C GLN A 63 -0.60 -23.81 7.05
N GLN A 64 -0.31 -22.82 7.91
CA GLN A 64 -1.11 -22.50 9.10
C GLN A 64 -1.56 -23.74 9.87
N VAL A 65 -0.62 -24.63 10.13
CA VAL A 65 -0.88 -25.79 10.95
C VAL A 65 -0.92 -25.35 12.42
N SER A 66 -2.03 -25.65 13.10
CA SER A 66 -2.12 -25.55 14.56
C SER A 66 -1.99 -26.93 15.18
N TYR A 67 -1.13 -27.05 16.19
CA TYR A 67 -1.02 -28.24 17.02
C TYR A 67 -1.89 -28.05 18.26
N GLU A 68 -2.83 -28.96 18.47
CA GLU A 68 -3.62 -29.01 19.68
C GLU A 68 -3.33 -30.34 20.38
N THR A 69 -2.88 -30.26 21.63
CA THR A 69 -2.65 -31.42 22.48
C THR A 69 -3.84 -31.57 23.41
N ILE A 70 -4.62 -32.63 23.22
CA ILE A 70 -5.73 -32.99 24.10
C ILE A 70 -5.34 -34.30 24.80
N GLY A 71 -4.86 -34.19 26.04
CA GLY A 71 -4.35 -35.34 26.79
C GLY A 71 -3.10 -35.96 26.13
N PRO A 72 -3.00 -37.30 25.98
CA PRO A 72 -1.83 -37.94 25.38
C PRO A 72 -1.82 -37.90 23.83
N MET A 73 -2.87 -37.38 23.19
CA MET A 73 -2.97 -37.32 21.73
C MET A 73 -2.70 -35.89 21.24
N SER A 74 -1.82 -35.78 20.25
CA SER A 74 -1.60 -34.55 19.49
C SER A 74 -2.30 -34.67 18.13
N VAL A 75 -3.11 -33.68 17.78
CA VAL A 75 -3.78 -33.61 16.48
C VAL A 75 -3.29 -32.39 15.74
N GLN A 76 -2.87 -32.61 14.49
CA GLN A 76 -2.46 -31.57 13.58
C GLN A 76 -3.67 -31.16 12.74
N ARG A 77 -4.19 -29.94 12.96
CA ARG A 77 -5.30 -29.40 12.15
C ARG A 77 -4.76 -28.28 11.25
N PRO A 78 -4.95 -28.35 9.93
CA PRO A 78 -4.79 -27.20 9.05
C PRO A 78 -5.88 -26.19 9.44
N SER A 79 -5.47 -25.01 9.90
CA SER A 79 -6.41 -23.94 10.24
C SER A 79 -6.27 -22.83 9.20
N GLY A 80 -7.21 -22.74 8.26
CA GLY A 80 -7.34 -21.57 7.38
C GLY A 80 -6.58 -21.59 6.04
N SER A 81 -6.46 -20.41 5.45
CA SER A 81 -6.09 -20.16 4.05
C SER A 81 -4.60 -19.82 3.91
N GLY A 82 -3.70 -20.77 4.20
CA GLY A 82 -2.25 -20.61 3.99
C GLY A 82 -1.60 -19.49 4.83
N GLY A 83 -0.29 -19.52 5.02
CA GLY A 83 0.44 -18.64 5.96
C GLY A 83 0.33 -17.13 5.72
N LEU A 84 -0.30 -16.70 4.62
CA LEU A 84 -0.31 -15.32 4.14
C LEU A 84 -1.69 -14.66 4.35
N TYR A 85 -1.83 -13.92 5.46
CA TYR A 85 -3.07 -13.25 5.83
C TYR A 85 -2.81 -12.00 6.67
N LEU A 86 -3.75 -11.05 6.61
CA LEU A 86 -3.76 -9.89 7.49
C LEU A 86 -4.62 -10.13 8.72
N THR A 87 -4.03 -9.93 9.89
CA THR A 87 -4.78 -9.89 11.15
C THR A 87 -5.57 -8.58 11.27
N LYS A 88 -6.48 -8.53 12.23
CA LYS A 88 -7.22 -7.30 12.55
C LYS A 88 -6.28 -6.17 13.00
N ALA A 89 -5.21 -6.51 13.71
CA ALA A 89 -4.19 -5.57 14.16
C ALA A 89 -3.41 -4.97 12.98
N ASP A 90 -2.99 -5.81 12.02
CA ASP A 90 -2.28 -5.34 10.82
C ASP A 90 -3.13 -4.38 10.00
N LYS A 91 -4.41 -4.70 9.81
CA LYS A 91 -5.36 -3.82 9.11
C LYS A 91 -5.55 -2.49 9.85
N SER A 92 -5.60 -2.52 11.18
CA SER A 92 -5.71 -1.32 11.99
C SER A 92 -4.45 -0.46 11.91
N ALA A 93 -3.27 -1.09 11.94
CA ALA A 93 -1.98 -0.42 11.83
C ALA A 93 -1.80 0.24 10.44
N LEU A 94 -2.13 -0.47 9.36
CA LEU A 94 -2.08 0.11 8.01
C LEU A 94 -3.01 1.32 7.89
N LYS A 95 -4.24 1.22 8.42
CA LYS A 95 -5.20 2.32 8.41
C LYS A 95 -4.78 3.49 9.28
N SER A 96 -4.16 3.26 10.44
CA SER A 96 -3.69 4.35 11.31
C SER A 96 -2.46 5.05 10.72
N LEU A 97 -1.57 4.31 10.07
CA LEU A 97 -0.44 4.87 9.32
C LEU A 97 -0.92 5.71 8.13
N ALA A 98 -1.96 5.24 7.43
CA ALA A 98 -2.57 6.00 6.34
C ALA A 98 -3.38 7.21 6.83
N GLY A 99 -4.08 7.10 7.97
CA GLY A 99 -5.07 8.06 8.45
C GLY A 99 -4.55 9.18 9.35
N ARG A 100 -3.24 9.30 9.59
CA ARG A 100 -2.67 10.38 10.42
C ARG A 100 -2.51 11.73 9.69
N GLY A 101 -2.85 11.78 8.39
CA GLY A 101 -2.93 13.02 7.60
C GLY A 101 -4.38 13.34 7.22
N GLY A 102 -5.06 14.19 8.01
CA GLY A 102 -6.45 14.59 7.81
C GLY A 102 -6.74 15.48 6.59
N ALA A 103 -5.96 15.44 5.52
CA ALA A 103 -6.25 16.13 4.27
C ALA A 103 -5.50 15.45 3.11
N PHE A 104 -6.19 14.57 2.39
CA PHE A 104 -5.71 14.12 1.09
C PHE A 104 -6.14 15.14 0.05
N THR A 105 -5.31 16.15 -0.20
CA THR A 105 -5.33 16.87 -1.47
C THR A 105 -4.65 15.97 -2.49
N VAL A 106 -5.41 15.01 -3.03
CA VAL A 106 -5.03 14.44 -4.33
C VAL A 106 -5.20 15.58 -5.30
N ASP A 107 -4.10 16.12 -5.81
CA ASP A 107 -4.15 17.06 -6.91
C ASP A 107 -4.72 16.31 -8.12
N PRO A 108 -5.97 16.60 -8.55
CA PRO A 108 -6.55 15.93 -9.71
C PRO A 108 -5.92 16.42 -11.02
N THR A 109 -4.99 17.36 -10.96
CA THR A 109 -4.36 17.98 -12.12
C THR A 109 -3.46 16.96 -12.82
N PRO A 110 -3.77 16.55 -14.06
CA PRO A 110 -2.91 15.66 -14.81
C PRO A 110 -1.56 16.36 -15.10
N ALA A 111 -0.47 15.59 -15.21
CA ALA A 111 0.87 16.14 -15.45
C ALA A 111 0.99 16.95 -16.76
N SER A 112 0.03 16.80 -17.67
CA SER A 112 -0.09 17.55 -18.93
C SER A 112 -0.95 18.80 -18.83
N ALA A 113 -1.46 19.15 -17.65
CA ALA A 113 -2.22 20.38 -17.46
C ALA A 113 -1.27 21.58 -17.50
N ASP A 114 -1.24 22.23 -18.65
CA ASP A 114 -0.64 23.55 -18.80
C ASP A 114 -1.64 24.60 -18.31
N PRO A 115 -1.23 25.61 -17.51
CA PRO A 115 -2.11 26.73 -17.11
C PRO A 115 -2.55 27.63 -18.27
N SER A 116 -2.24 27.29 -19.52
CA SER A 116 -2.70 28.04 -20.68
C SER A 116 -4.23 27.98 -20.80
N ALA A 117 -4.81 29.12 -21.14
CA ALA A 117 -6.23 29.19 -21.42
C ALA A 117 -6.54 28.26 -22.62
N SER A 118 -7.47 27.32 -22.45
CA SER A 118 -7.99 26.50 -23.55
C SER A 118 -8.94 27.27 -24.47
N TRP A 119 -9.23 28.53 -24.13
CA TRP A 119 -10.03 29.46 -24.91
C TRP A 119 -9.10 30.21 -25.87
N PRO A 120 -9.58 30.59 -27.07
CA PRO A 120 -8.74 31.32 -28.02
C PRO A 120 -8.21 32.59 -27.36
N ILE A 121 -6.88 32.73 -27.36
CA ILE A 121 -6.22 34.01 -27.12
C ILE A 121 -6.30 34.72 -28.46
N ASP A 122 -7.10 35.78 -28.53
CA ASP A 122 -7.13 36.63 -29.71
C ASP A 122 -5.72 37.21 -29.91
N ASP A 123 -5.06 36.82 -31.01
CA ASP A 123 -3.68 37.20 -31.37
C ASP A 123 -3.59 38.67 -31.84
N ASP A 124 -4.73 39.37 -31.81
CA ASP A 124 -4.85 40.76 -32.14
C ASP A 124 -4.80 41.55 -30.83
N GLY A 125 -3.62 42.10 -30.50
CA GLY A 125 -3.35 42.92 -29.32
C GLY A 125 -4.18 44.21 -29.22
N VAL A 126 -5.49 44.04 -29.06
CA VAL A 126 -6.49 45.08 -28.86
C VAL A 126 -7.19 44.69 -27.56
N PHE A 127 -7.13 45.57 -26.57
CA PHE A 127 -8.07 45.53 -25.46
C PHE A 127 -9.47 45.68 -26.08
N VAL A 128 -10.12 44.57 -26.41
CA VAL A 128 -11.48 44.60 -26.91
C VAL A 128 -12.35 44.90 -25.70
N GLU A 129 -12.81 46.14 -25.65
CA GLU A 129 -13.88 46.58 -24.78
C GLU A 129 -15.07 45.61 -24.93
N ASP A 130 -15.45 45.05 -23.78
CA ASP A 130 -16.73 44.44 -23.43
C ASP A 130 -17.24 43.22 -24.20
N PHE A 131 -16.94 42.02 -23.67
CA PHE A 131 -17.87 40.88 -23.82
C PHE A 131 -18.37 40.43 -22.44
N GLU A 132 -19.57 40.90 -22.05
CA GLU A 132 -20.29 40.37 -20.89
C GLU A 132 -21.27 39.27 -21.31
N ALA A 133 -21.13 38.09 -20.67
CA ALA A 133 -22.01 36.96 -20.91
C ALA A 133 -23.41 37.22 -20.31
N GLY A 134 -24.33 37.75 -21.12
CA GLY A 134 -25.75 37.80 -20.77
C GLY A 134 -26.64 38.67 -21.66
N TRP A 135 -26.13 39.73 -22.27
CA TRP A 135 -26.98 40.71 -22.98
C TRP A 135 -26.15 41.39 -24.08
N GLY A 136 -26.24 40.91 -25.33
CA GLY A 136 -25.37 41.33 -26.45
C GLY A 136 -25.18 42.84 -26.65
N PHE A 137 -24.11 43.21 -27.38
CA PHE A 137 -23.62 44.57 -27.62
C PHE A 137 -24.71 45.59 -28.03
N PRO A 138 -24.59 46.87 -27.61
CA PRO A 138 -25.32 47.96 -28.25
C PRO A 138 -24.87 48.18 -29.71
#